data_AF-A0A947J163-F1
#
_entry.id   AF-A0A947J163-F1
#
_cell.length_a   1.000
_cell.length_b   1.000
_cell.length_c   1.000
_cell.angle_alpha   90.00
_cell.angle_beta   90.00
_cell.angle_gamma   90.00
#
_symmetry.space_group_name_H-M   'P 1'
#
loop_
_entity.id
_entity.type
_entity.pdbx_description
1 polymer ?
#
loop_
_entity_poly.entity_id
_entity_poly.type
_entity_poly.pdbx_seq_one_letter_code
_entity_poly.pdbx_strand_id
1 'polypeptide(L)'
;EDDGFLTMGEVMNMKLGAEIAVLSACKTGLGETVSGEGIMGMGRAFQYAGAKSVLMSLWSVEAASTNMMTEKFFEVLKQGKSNSEALKEARAYIRSQGYEHPFFWAPFILVGD
;
A
#
# COMPACT_ATOMS: atom_id res chain seq x y z
N GLU A 1 -15.70 17.61 14.17
CA GLU A 1 -14.25 17.64 14.40
C GLU A 1 -13.64 16.55 13.55
N ASP A 2 -12.50 16.83 12.93
CA ASP A 2 -11.72 15.84 12.18
C ASP A 2 -10.75 15.22 13.19
N ASP A 3 -10.90 13.93 13.46
CA ASP A 3 -10.09 13.19 14.44
C ASP A 3 -8.74 12.74 13.86
N GLY A 4 -8.47 13.07 12.59
CA GLY A 4 -7.25 12.72 11.88
C GLY A 4 -7.20 11.25 11.44
N PHE A 5 -8.27 10.49 11.62
CA PHE A 5 -8.41 9.11 11.14
C PHE A 5 -9.32 9.07 9.91
N LEU A 6 -9.14 8.03 9.11
CA LEU A 6 -9.98 7.76 7.95
C LEU A 6 -10.56 6.36 8.09
N THR A 7 -11.85 6.30 8.45
CA THR A 7 -12.58 5.04 8.63
C THR A 7 -13.00 4.45 7.29
N MET A 8 -13.30 3.15 7.24
CA MET A 8 -13.80 2.54 6.01
C MET A 8 -15.11 3.18 5.54
N GLY A 9 -15.99 3.55 6.49
CA GLY A 9 -17.25 4.22 6.20
C GLY A 9 -17.06 5.55 5.47
N GLU A 10 -16.06 6.32 5.88
CA GLU A 10 -15.71 7.59 5.22
C GLU A 10 -15.10 7.35 3.84
N VAL A 11 -14.14 6.42 3.74
CA VAL A 11 -13.53 6.06 2.44
C VAL A 11 -14.58 5.63 1.43
N MET A 12 -15.53 4.76 1.83
CA MET A 12 -16.57 4.26 0.92
C MET A 12 -17.48 5.37 0.36
N ASN A 13 -17.59 6.51 1.05
CA ASN A 13 -18.36 7.66 0.58
C ASN A 13 -17.53 8.62 -0.31
N MET A 14 -16.23 8.39 -0.44
CA MET A 14 -15.37 9.15 -1.34
C MET A 14 -15.61 8.76 -2.81
N LYS A 15 -15.26 9.68 -3.71
CA LYS A 15 -15.22 9.45 -5.16
C LYS A 15 -13.80 9.64 -5.64
N LEU A 16 -13.01 8.57 -5.53
CA LEU A 16 -11.65 8.48 -6.03
C LEU A 16 -11.68 8.21 -7.53
N GLY A 17 -10.85 8.94 -8.28
CA GLY A 17 -10.54 8.67 -9.69
C GLY A 17 -9.07 8.29 -9.84
N ALA A 18 -8.56 7.47 -8.92
CA ALA A 18 -7.14 7.16 -8.81
C ALA A 18 -6.78 5.86 -9.52
N GLU A 19 -5.72 5.88 -10.33
CA GLU A 19 -5.13 4.66 -10.89
C GLU A 19 -4.57 3.75 -9.78
N ILE A 20 -3.99 4.37 -8.73
CA ILE A 20 -3.45 3.64 -7.59
C ILE A 20 -3.60 4.43 -6.28
N ALA A 21 -4.02 3.74 -5.22
CA ALA A 21 -3.91 4.21 -3.85
C ALA A 21 -2.79 3.46 -3.13
N VAL A 22 -1.95 4.16 -2.36
CA VAL A 22 -0.85 3.54 -1.60
C VAL A 22 -1.09 3.75 -0.11
N LEU A 23 -1.27 2.64 0.61
CA LEU A 23 -1.49 2.61 2.05
C LEU A 23 -0.20 2.13 2.72
N SER A 24 0.67 3.07 3.10
CA SER A 24 1.94 2.77 3.78
C SER A 24 1.73 2.61 5.28
N ALA A 25 1.65 1.37 5.75
CA ALA A 25 1.56 1.07 7.17
C ALA A 25 2.93 1.10 7.86
N CYS A 26 3.60 2.25 7.94
CA CYS A 26 4.79 2.35 8.79
C CYS A 26 4.44 2.06 10.26
N LYS A 27 3.19 2.33 10.65
CA LYS A 27 2.56 2.00 11.95
C LYS A 27 1.02 1.94 11.89
N THR A 28 0.40 1.75 10.72
CA THR A 28 -1.08 1.92 10.60
C THR A 28 -1.90 0.77 11.21
N GLY A 29 -1.25 -0.20 11.87
CA GLY A 29 -1.90 -1.17 12.75
C GLY A 29 -1.93 -0.75 14.23
N LEU A 30 -1.51 0.46 14.58
CA LEU A 30 -1.55 0.99 15.96
C LEU A 30 -2.81 1.81 16.28
N GLY A 31 -3.66 2.09 15.29
CA GLY A 31 -5.02 2.55 15.57
C GLY A 31 -5.80 1.43 16.26
N GLU A 32 -6.75 1.77 17.12
CA GLU A 32 -7.63 0.75 17.71
C GLU A 32 -8.18 -0.15 16.60
N THR A 33 -8.05 -1.46 16.75
CA THR A 33 -8.62 -2.41 15.81
C THR A 33 -10.13 -2.24 15.82
N VAL A 34 -10.66 -1.47 14.87
CA VAL A 34 -12.11 -1.38 14.66
C VAL A 34 -12.56 -2.72 14.10
N SER A 35 -13.41 -3.41 14.84
CA SER A 35 -13.93 -4.72 14.43
C SER A 35 -14.59 -4.61 13.06
N GLY A 36 -14.03 -5.30 12.07
CA GLY A 36 -14.51 -5.27 10.68
C GLY A 36 -13.64 -4.46 9.70
N GLU A 37 -12.71 -3.62 10.19
CA GLU A 37 -11.87 -2.75 9.36
C GLU A 37 -10.42 -3.24 9.18
N GLY A 38 -10.22 -4.56 9.11
CA GLY A 38 -8.89 -5.12 8.85
C GLY A 38 -8.27 -4.60 7.54
N ILE A 39 -6.96 -4.80 7.35
CA ILE A 39 -6.18 -4.32 6.18
C ILE A 39 -6.87 -4.62 4.84
N MET A 40 -7.43 -5.82 4.68
CA MET A 40 -8.18 -6.21 3.48
C MET A 40 -9.51 -5.45 3.31
N GLY A 41 -10.19 -5.14 4.41
CA GLY A 41 -11.41 -4.32 4.41
C GLY A 41 -11.11 -2.91 3.92
N MET A 42 -10.01 -2.31 4.40
CA MET A 42 -9.59 -0.99 3.94
C MET A 42 -9.26 -0.99 2.45
N GLY A 43 -8.56 -2.02 1.94
CA GLY A 43 -8.30 -2.15 0.50
C GLY A 43 -9.56 -2.24 -0.36
N ARG A 44 -10.61 -2.88 0.16
CA ARG A 44 -11.91 -2.92 -0.51
C ARG A 44 -12.63 -1.58 -0.45
N ALA A 45 -12.53 -0.86 0.67
CA ALA A 45 -13.12 0.47 0.79
C ALA A 45 -12.53 1.44 -0.25
N PHE A 46 -11.21 1.46 -0.42
CA PHE A 46 -10.55 2.29 -1.44
C PHE A 46 -10.92 1.88 -2.88
N GLN A 47 -11.06 0.58 -3.15
CA GLN A 47 -11.57 0.11 -4.45
C GLN A 47 -13.02 0.53 -4.68
N TYR A 48 -13.88 0.39 -3.68
CA TYR A 48 -15.28 0.82 -3.75
C TYR A 48 -15.38 2.33 -4.03
N ALA A 49 -14.51 3.10 -3.39
CA ALA A 49 -14.41 4.53 -3.61
C ALA A 49 -13.91 4.91 -5.01
N GLY A 50 -13.37 3.98 -5.81
CA GLY A 50 -12.97 4.20 -7.20
C GLY A 50 -11.46 4.16 -7.48
N ALA A 51 -10.64 3.69 -6.54
CA ALA A 51 -9.24 3.37 -6.85
C ALA A 51 -9.15 2.07 -7.66
N LYS A 52 -8.46 2.08 -8.82
CA LYS A 52 -8.33 0.87 -9.66
C LYS A 52 -7.44 -0.20 -9.01
N SER A 53 -6.35 0.25 -8.41
CA SER A 53 -5.41 -0.57 -7.67
C SER A 53 -5.12 0.01 -6.29
N VAL A 54 -4.85 -0.86 -5.31
CA VAL A 54 -4.45 -0.47 -3.96
C VAL A 54 -3.20 -1.24 -3.56
N LEU A 55 -2.10 -0.51 -3.29
CA LEU A 55 -0.87 -1.05 -2.73
C LEU A 55 -0.89 -0.91 -1.21
N MET A 56 -0.71 -2.02 -0.49
CA MET A 56 -0.80 -2.02 0.99
C MET A 56 0.15 -3.03 1.61
N SER A 57 0.62 -2.75 2.82
CA SER A 57 1.48 -3.66 3.59
C SER A 57 0.68 -4.57 4.52
N LEU A 58 1.02 -5.86 4.53
CA LEU A 58 0.40 -6.90 5.37
C LEU A 58 0.86 -6.87 6.84
N TRP A 59 2.07 -6.37 7.11
CA TRP A 59 2.64 -6.26 8.46
C TRP A 59 3.40 -4.94 8.61
N SER A 60 3.85 -4.65 9.84
CA SER A 60 4.66 -3.47 10.14
C SER A 60 5.99 -3.51 9.39
N VAL A 61 6.31 -2.43 8.70
CA VAL A 61 7.47 -2.36 7.81
C VAL A 61 8.58 -1.50 8.40
N GLU A 62 9.83 -1.81 8.06
CA GLU A 62 10.98 -0.96 8.39
C GLU A 62 10.99 0.26 7.46
N ALA A 63 11.28 1.45 8.02
CA ALA A 63 11.09 2.71 7.34
C ALA A 63 12.03 2.88 6.14
N ALA A 64 13.31 2.54 6.28
CA ALA A 64 14.29 2.69 5.20
C ALA A 64 13.95 1.79 4.02
N SER A 65 13.71 0.50 4.24
CA SER A 65 13.34 -0.45 3.19
C SER A 65 12.04 -0.04 2.50
N THR A 66 11.07 0.48 3.25
CA THR A 66 9.79 0.95 2.71
C THR A 66 9.95 2.17 1.81
N ASN A 67 10.72 3.16 2.24
CA ASN A 67 10.96 4.36 1.43
C ASN A 67 11.62 4.00 0.10
N MET A 68 12.69 3.19 0.13
CA MET A 68 13.34 2.69 -1.09
C MET A 68 12.38 1.88 -1.97
N MET A 69 11.51 1.07 -1.37
CA MET A 69 10.57 0.22 -2.08
C MET A 69 9.54 1.07 -2.83
N THR A 70 8.94 2.04 -2.14
CA THR A 70 7.93 2.94 -2.70
C THR A 70 8.53 3.90 -3.73
N GLU A 71 9.74 4.42 -3.48
CA GLU A 71 10.47 5.22 -4.46
C GLU A 71 10.72 4.43 -5.75
N LYS A 72 11.27 3.21 -5.63
CA LYS A 72 11.52 2.37 -6.79
C LYS A 72 10.24 1.98 -7.52
N PHE A 73 9.18 1.69 -6.78
CA PHE A 73 7.87 1.39 -7.34
C PHE A 73 7.36 2.53 -8.22
N PHE A 74 7.37 3.78 -7.72
CA PHE A 74 6.94 4.93 -8.51
C PHE A 74 7.90 5.28 -9.65
N GLU A 75 9.20 5.05 -9.50
CA GLU A 75 10.17 5.19 -10.59
C GLU A 75 9.81 4.26 -11.76
N VAL A 76 9.49 3.00 -11.47
CA VAL A 76 9.13 2.01 -12.49
C VAL A 76 7.76 2.30 -13.10
N LEU A 77 6.79 2.78 -12.31
CA LEU A 77 5.49 3.22 -12.83
C LEU A 77 5.63 4.39 -13.82
N LYS A 78 6.51 5.36 -13.54
CA LYS A 78 6.77 6.50 -14.44
C LYS A 78 7.36 6.07 -15.79
N GLN A 79 7.90 4.86 -15.89
CA GLN A 79 8.38 4.27 -17.15
C GLN A 79 7.24 3.63 -17.96
N GLY A 80 5.99 3.70 -17.50
CA GLY A 80 4.82 3.15 -18.19
C GLY A 80 4.58 1.66 -17.95
N LYS A 81 5.28 1.04 -16.97
CA LYS A 81 5.05 -0.36 -16.61
C LYS A 81 3.79 -0.50 -15.75
N SER A 82 3.23 -1.71 -15.74
CA SER A 82 2.07 -2.03 -14.91
C SER A 82 2.40 -2.00 -13.41
N ASN A 83 1.37 -1.87 -12.57
CA ASN A 83 1.49 -1.95 -11.11
C ASN A 83 2.20 -3.25 -10.67
N SER A 84 1.85 -4.37 -11.30
CA SER A 84 2.44 -5.68 -10.99
C SER A 84 3.95 -5.74 -11.31
N GLU A 85 4.37 -5.19 -12.44
CA GLU A 85 5.77 -5.11 -12.86
C GLU A 85 6.56 -4.17 -11.94
N ALA A 86 5.99 -3.01 -11.63
CA ALA A 86 6.58 -2.06 -10.69
C ALA A 86 6.81 -2.68 -9.31
N LEU A 87 5.82 -3.42 -8.79
CA LEU A 87 5.97 -4.13 -7.50
C LEU A 87 7.05 -5.20 -7.57
N LYS A 88 7.08 -6.00 -8.64
CA LYS A 88 8.08 -7.05 -8.83
C LYS A 88 9.49 -6.48 -8.89
N GLU A 89 9.70 -5.41 -9.64
CA GLU A 89 11.01 -4.76 -9.78
C GLU A 89 11.46 -4.07 -8.50
N ALA A 90 10.54 -3.40 -7.80
CA ALA A 90 10.84 -2.80 -6.51
C ALA A 90 11.27 -3.87 -5.49
N ARG A 91 10.60 -5.03 -5.42
CA ARG A 91 11.01 -6.14 -4.54
C ARG A 91 12.41 -6.66 -4.88
N ALA A 92 12.70 -6.84 -6.17
CA ALA A 92 14.02 -7.29 -6.62
C ALA A 92 15.11 -6.26 -6.29
N TYR A 93 14.80 -4.97 -6.44
CA TYR A 93 15.70 -3.89 -6.06
C TYR A 93 16.01 -3.91 -4.57
N ILE A 94 15.01 -3.98 -3.69
CA ILE A 94 15.22 -4.05 -2.24
C ILE A 94 16.13 -5.22 -1.85
N ARG A 95 15.91 -6.40 -2.43
CA ARG A 95 16.79 -7.56 -2.23
C ARG A 95 18.22 -7.28 -2.67
N SER A 96 18.42 -6.58 -3.78
CA SER A 96 19.76 -6.19 -4.27
C SER A 96 20.49 -5.18 -3.37
N GLN A 97 19.76 -4.45 -2.52
CA GLN A 97 20.32 -3.48 -1.57
C GLN A 97 20.70 -4.13 -0.22
N GLY A 98 20.70 -5.46 -0.13
CA GLY A 98 21.08 -6.21 1.09
C GLY A 98 19.91 -6.54 2.02
N TYR A 99 18.68 -6.16 1.67
CA TYR A 99 17.48 -6.52 2.43
C TYR A 99 16.93 -7.87 1.95
N GLU A 100 17.67 -8.94 2.20
CA GLU A 100 17.32 -10.27 1.67
C GLU A 100 16.12 -10.91 2.36
N HIS A 101 15.94 -10.64 3.65
CA HIS A 101 14.88 -11.27 4.44
C HIS A 101 13.49 -10.80 3.96
N PRO A 102 12.51 -11.71 3.77
CA PRO A 102 11.17 -11.39 3.27
C PRO A 102 10.44 -10.28 4.03
N PHE A 103 10.76 -10.11 5.32
CA PHE A 103 10.27 -9.02 6.15
C PHE A 103 10.33 -7.65 5.46
N PHE A 104 11.39 -7.38 4.68
CA PHE A 104 11.64 -6.07 4.07
C PHE A 104 10.97 -5.85 2.71
N TRP A 105 10.75 -6.90 1.92
CA TRP A 105 10.25 -6.77 0.53
C TRP A 105 8.92 -7.49 0.27
N ALA A 106 8.53 -8.46 1.09
CA ALA A 106 7.26 -9.16 0.95
C ALA A 106 6.00 -8.50 1.57
N PRO A 107 6.05 -7.44 2.42
CA PRO A 107 4.83 -6.96 3.07
C PRO A 107 3.83 -6.35 2.09
N PHE A 108 4.31 -5.68 1.04
CA PHE A 108 3.46 -4.95 0.13
C PHE A 108 2.75 -5.86 -0.86
N ILE A 109 1.42 -5.82 -0.88
CA ILE A 109 0.56 -6.51 -1.85
C ILE A 109 -0.23 -5.49 -2.68
N LEU A 110 -0.61 -5.89 -3.88
CA LEU A 110 -1.54 -5.15 -4.72
C LEU A 110 -2.91 -5.83 -4.69
N VAL A 111 -3.96 -5.01 -4.61
CA VAL A 111 -5.35 -5.44 -4.74
C VAL A 111 -6.00 -4.60 -5.84
N GLY A 112 -6.61 -5.26 -6.83
CA GLY A 112 -7.10 -4.61 -8.06
C GLY A 112 -6.21 -4.90 -9.26
N ASP A 113 -6.51 -4.25 -10.40
CA ASP A 113 -5.79 -4.35 -11.68
C ASP A 113 -5.05 -3.05 -12.02
#